data_AF-A0A8J5SKX0-F1
#
_entry.id   AF-A0A8J5SKX0-F1
#
_cell.length_a   1.000
_cell.length_b   1.000
_cell.length_c   1.000
_cell.angle_alpha   90.00
_cell.angle_beta   90.00
_cell.angle_gamma   90.00
#
_symmetry.space_group_name_H-M   'P 1'
#
loop_
_entity.id
_entity.type
_entity.pdbx_description
1 polymer ?
#
loop_
_entity_poly.entity_id
_entity_poly.type
_entity_poly.pdbx_seq_one_letter_code
_entity_poly.pdbx_strand_id
1 'polypeptide(L)'
;MHAVAALNTIMGRWGLKASSEWNISGEPCSGFASDATDWDHQRNINPFIKCVCSYDNNTVCHITRLRLHELNVIGHIPSELQNLTYLVDLYVSKPYYVNLDNEFC
;
A
#
# COMPACT_ATOMS: atom_id res chain seq x y z
N MET A 1 15.45 -2.22 2.59
CA MET A 1 14.49 -3.17 3.21
C MET A 1 13.41 -2.49 4.08
N HIS A 2 13.17 -1.17 3.97
CA HIS A 2 12.23 -0.48 4.88
C HIS A 2 10.76 -0.52 4.42
N ALA A 3 10.49 -0.38 3.12
CA ALA A 3 9.12 -0.26 2.61
C ALA A 3 8.28 -1.54 2.77
N VAL A 4 8.85 -2.73 2.51
CA VAL A 4 8.14 -4.02 2.69
C VAL A 4 7.77 -4.26 4.14
N ALA A 5 8.70 -4.01 5.07
CA ALA A 5 8.44 -4.13 6.49
C ALA A 5 7.33 -3.14 6.93
N ALA A 6 7.41 -1.89 6.49
CA ALA A 6 6.40 -0.87 6.76
C ALA A 6 5.01 -1.28 6.24
N LEU A 7 4.92 -1.76 4.99
CA LEU A 7 3.68 -2.25 4.40
C LEU A 7 3.06 -3.39 5.23
N ASN A 8 3.88 -4.37 5.61
CA ASN A 8 3.42 -5.50 6.41
C ASN A 8 2.92 -5.05 7.81
N THR A 9 3.61 -4.09 8.43
CA THR A 9 3.18 -3.50 9.70
C THR A 9 1.85 -2.75 9.57
N ILE A 10 1.70 -1.94 8.51
CA ILE A 10 0.47 -1.21 8.20
C ILE A 10 -0.71 -2.19 8.04
N MET A 11 -0.54 -3.23 7.21
CA MET A 11 -1.56 -4.25 7.00
C MET A 11 -1.91 -4.99 8.29
N GLY A 12 -0.90 -5.35 9.09
CA GLY A 12 -1.10 -5.99 10.39
C GLY A 12 -1.91 -5.14 11.37
N ARG A 13 -1.60 -3.83 11.47
CA ARG A 13 -2.35 -2.89 12.33
C ARG A 13 -3.82 -2.78 11.94
N TRP A 14 -4.12 -2.88 10.65
CA TRP A 14 -5.48 -2.83 10.12
C TRP A 14 -6.14 -4.22 10.00
N GLY A 15 -5.48 -5.29 10.44
CA GLY A 15 -6.02 -6.66 10.35
C GLY A 15 -6.18 -7.17 8.91
N LEU A 16 -5.46 -6.58 7.97
CA LEU A 16 -5.53 -6.88 6.55
C LEU A 16 -4.47 -7.91 6.14
N LYS A 17 -4.75 -8.59 5.02
CA LYS A 17 -3.79 -9.47 4.34
C LYS A 17 -3.62 -9.02 2.90
N ALA A 18 -2.41 -9.19 2.40
CA ALA A 18 -2.11 -8.98 1.00
C ALA A 18 -2.86 -10.00 0.11
N SER A 19 -3.28 -9.53 -1.07
CA SER A 19 -3.89 -10.39 -2.09
C SER A 19 -2.81 -11.19 -2.81
N SER A 20 -3.10 -12.44 -3.19
CA SER A 20 -2.22 -13.27 -4.02
C SER A 20 -1.92 -12.67 -5.40
N GLU A 21 -2.74 -11.72 -5.82
CA GLU A 21 -2.70 -11.00 -7.08
C GLU A 21 -1.51 -10.04 -7.19
N TRP A 22 -0.98 -9.58 -6.05
CA TRP A 22 0.13 -8.62 -6.01
C TRP A 22 1.22 -8.94 -4.96
N ASN A 23 1.03 -10.00 -4.18
CA ASN A 23 1.99 -10.55 -3.23
C ASN A 23 2.25 -12.02 -3.55
N ILE A 24 2.71 -12.29 -4.77
CA ILE A 24 3.03 -13.62 -5.25
C ILE A 24 4.28 -14.11 -4.51
N SER A 25 4.21 -15.33 -3.95
CA SER A 25 5.30 -15.96 -3.20
C SER A 25 5.81 -15.18 -1.98
N GLY A 26 5.02 -14.22 -1.47
CA GLY A 26 5.39 -13.38 -0.34
C GLY A 26 6.26 -12.17 -0.70
N GLU A 27 6.41 -11.86 -1.99
CA GLU A 27 7.10 -10.66 -2.47
C GLU A 27 6.09 -9.57 -2.87
N PRO A 28 5.99 -8.47 -2.11
CA PRO A 28 5.25 -7.28 -2.55
C PRO A 28 5.89 -6.69 -3.80
N CYS A 29 5.07 -6.03 -4.64
CA CYS A 29 5.47 -5.56 -5.98
C CYS A 29 5.71 -6.68 -7.00
N SER A 30 4.91 -7.74 -6.92
CA SER A 30 4.83 -8.78 -7.95
C SER A 30 3.44 -8.76 -8.61
N GLY A 31 3.26 -9.50 -9.70
CA GLY A 31 1.97 -9.63 -10.39
C GLY A 31 1.40 -8.29 -10.82
N PHE A 32 0.14 -8.03 -10.46
CA PHE A 32 -0.57 -6.80 -10.84
C PHE A 32 0.03 -5.52 -10.22
N ALA A 33 0.72 -5.61 -9.09
CA ALA A 33 1.33 -4.41 -8.49
C ALA A 33 2.47 -3.84 -9.34
N SER A 34 3.20 -4.69 -10.07
CA SER A 34 4.34 -4.30 -10.91
C SER A 34 4.03 -4.26 -12.41
N ASP A 35 2.82 -4.65 -12.82
CA ASP A 35 2.47 -4.66 -14.25
C ASP A 35 2.41 -3.23 -14.84
N ALA A 36 2.33 -3.14 -16.17
CA ALA A 36 2.28 -1.85 -16.86
C ALA A 36 0.88 -1.18 -16.83
N THR A 37 -0.14 -1.85 -16.30
CA THR A 37 -1.50 -1.32 -16.30
C THR A 37 -1.69 -0.32 -15.16
N ASP A 38 -2.49 0.71 -15.40
CA ASP A 38 -2.83 1.67 -14.36
C ASP A 38 -3.73 1.01 -13.29
N TRP A 39 -3.50 1.29 -12.00
CA TRP A 39 -4.22 0.70 -10.86
C TRP A 39 -5.75 0.87 -10.90
N ASP A 40 -6.28 1.77 -11.72
CA ASP A 40 -7.71 1.96 -11.96
C ASP A 40 -8.33 0.83 -12.77
N HIS A 41 -7.52 -0.08 -13.34
CA HIS A 41 -7.97 -1.32 -13.94
C HIS A 41 -8.11 -2.46 -12.90
N GLN A 42 -7.54 -2.31 -11.70
CA GLN A 42 -7.54 -3.30 -10.61
C GLN A 42 -8.47 -2.90 -9.45
N ARG A 43 -9.60 -2.25 -9.73
CA ARG A 43 -10.54 -1.75 -8.70
C ARG A 43 -11.15 -2.87 -7.85
N ASN A 44 -11.24 -4.08 -8.41
CA ASN A 44 -11.75 -5.28 -7.74
C ASN A 44 -10.72 -5.93 -6.79
N ILE A 45 -9.46 -5.51 -6.82
CA ILE A 45 -8.42 -6.01 -5.92
C ILE A 45 -8.30 -5.00 -4.78
N ASN A 46 -8.50 -5.47 -3.54
CA ASN A 46 -8.56 -4.63 -2.36
C ASN A 46 -8.27 -5.45 -1.09
N PRO A 47 -7.25 -5.12 -0.29
CA PRO A 47 -6.32 -4.00 -0.45
C PRO A 47 -5.44 -4.16 -1.71
N PHE A 48 -4.96 -3.04 -2.27
CA PHE A 48 -4.08 -3.05 -3.44
C PHE A 48 -2.92 -2.06 -3.30
N ILE A 49 -1.78 -2.42 -3.89
CA ILE A 49 -0.65 -1.52 -4.05
C ILE A 49 -0.29 -1.40 -5.52
N LYS A 50 0.28 -0.26 -5.92
CA LYS A 50 0.99 -0.12 -7.18
C LYS A 50 2.45 0.18 -6.92
N CYS A 51 3.32 -0.46 -7.70
CA CYS A 51 4.75 -0.26 -7.64
C CYS A 51 5.29 0.27 -8.97
N VAL A 52 6.36 1.06 -8.88
CA VAL A 52 7.17 1.48 -10.02
C VAL A 52 8.54 0.86 -9.85
N CYS A 53 8.92 0.01 -10.81
CA CYS A 53 10.15 -0.78 -10.81
C CYS A 53 11.16 -0.31 -11.85
N SER A 54 11.16 0.97 -12.20
CA SER A 54 12.08 1.54 -13.20
C SER A 54 13.35 2.14 -12.58
N TYR A 55 13.57 1.97 -11.29
CA TYR A 55 14.72 2.50 -10.56
C TYR A 55 15.89 1.52 -10.63
N ASP A 56 17.11 2.05 -10.56
CA ASP A 56 18.37 1.29 -10.56
C ASP A 56 18.39 0.19 -11.64
N ASN A 57 18.24 0.57 -12.90
CA ASN A 57 18.20 -0.34 -14.05
C ASN A 57 17.13 -1.45 -13.93
N ASN A 58 15.94 -1.07 -13.46
CA ASN A 58 14.80 -1.95 -13.22
C ASN A 58 14.98 -3.00 -12.11
N THR A 59 15.93 -2.80 -11.21
CA THR A 59 16.18 -3.75 -10.10
C THR A 59 15.55 -3.31 -8.78
N VAL A 60 15.15 -2.04 -8.67
CA VAL A 60 14.53 -1.49 -7.47
C VAL A 60 13.09 -1.07 -7.76
N CYS A 61 12.18 -1.58 -6.92
CA CYS A 61 10.76 -1.26 -6.94
C CYS A 61 10.39 -0.36 -5.75
N HIS A 62 9.53 0.61 -6.02
CA HIS A 62 8.96 1.48 -5.01
C HIS A 62 7.44 1.41 -5.03
N ILE A 63 6.84 1.27 -3.85
CA ILE A 63 5.39 1.38 -3.67
C ILE A 63 5.02 2.85 -3.86
N THR A 64 4.20 3.12 -4.86
CA THR A 64 3.79 4.47 -5.24
C THR A 64 2.32 4.75 -4.94
N ARG A 65 1.48 3.70 -4.88
CA ARG A 65 0.07 3.84 -4.54
C ARG A 65 -0.37 2.77 -3.55
N LEU A 66 -1.24 3.13 -2.61
CA LEU A 66 -1.87 2.22 -1.66
C LEU A 66 -3.39 2.49 -1.63
N ARG A 67 -4.19 1.47 -1.89
CA ARG A 67 -5.66 1.53 -1.93
C ARG A 67 -6.27 0.64 -0.86
N LEU A 68 -7.15 1.23 -0.05
CA LEU A 68 -7.88 0.62 1.05
C LEU A 68 -9.28 1.21 1.12
N HIS A 69 -10.26 0.52 0.55
CA HIS A 69 -11.62 1.06 0.43
C HIS A 69 -12.66 0.11 0.98
N GLU A 70 -13.60 0.58 1.79
CA GLU A 70 -14.71 -0.24 2.29
C GLU A 70 -14.26 -1.47 3.11
N LEU A 71 -13.04 -1.43 3.66
CA LEU A 71 -12.46 -2.52 4.46
C LEU A 71 -12.82 -2.45 5.95
N ASN A 72 -13.62 -1.46 6.37
CA ASN A 72 -14.00 -1.23 7.77
C ASN A 72 -12.79 -1.25 8.73
N VAL A 73 -11.66 -0.71 8.28
CA VAL A 73 -10.44 -0.63 9.11
C VAL A 73 -10.68 0.35 10.25
N ILE A 74 -10.37 -0.08 11.47
CA ILE A 74 -10.52 0.71 12.69
C ILE A 74 -9.13 0.94 13.27
N GLY A 75 -8.78 2.20 13.53
CA GLY A 75 -7.53 2.58 14.17
C GLY A 75 -6.91 3.85 13.59
N HIS A 76 -5.78 4.24 14.15
CA HIS A 76 -5.01 5.38 13.69
C HIS A 76 -4.34 5.10 12.34
N ILE A 77 -4.05 6.18 11.61
CA ILE A 77 -3.19 6.14 10.44
C ILE A 77 -1.78 5.75 10.92
N PRO A 78 -1.19 4.62 10.48
CA PRO A 78 0.10 4.18 10.97
C PRO A 78 1.22 5.15 10.55
N SER A 79 2.04 5.57 11.52
CA SER A 79 3.24 6.39 11.27
C SER A 79 4.21 5.76 10.26
N GLU A 80 4.17 4.44 10.12
CA GLU A 80 4.94 3.62 9.19
C GLU A 80 4.70 4.00 7.72
N LEU A 81 3.60 4.70 7.40
CA LEU A 81 3.40 5.28 6.07
C LEU A 81 4.55 6.21 5.64
N GLN A 82 5.22 6.86 6.59
CA GLN A 82 6.41 7.70 6.32
C GLN A 82 7.57 6.91 5.72
N ASN A 83 7.63 5.59 5.96
CA ASN A 83 8.65 4.72 5.38
C ASN A 83 8.33 4.31 3.93
N LEU A 84 7.15 4.64 3.43
CA LEU A 84 6.79 4.52 2.02
C LEU A 84 7.15 5.83 1.30
N THR A 85 8.44 6.16 1.23
CA THR A 85 8.95 7.47 0.80
C THR A 85 8.63 7.86 -0.65
N TYR A 86 8.14 6.92 -1.46
CA TYR A 86 7.72 7.12 -2.85
C TYR A 86 6.21 7.05 -3.02
N LEU A 87 5.45 6.95 -1.92
CA LEU A 87 3.99 6.93 -1.96
C LEU A 87 3.48 8.29 -2.43
N VAL A 88 2.83 8.31 -3.58
CA VAL A 88 2.23 9.52 -4.18
C VAL A 88 0.70 9.51 -4.08
N ASP A 89 0.09 8.34 -3.87
CA ASP A 89 -1.36 8.20 -3.73
C ASP A 89 -1.72 7.24 -2.59
N LEU A 90 -2.50 7.74 -1.63
CA LEU A 90 -3.08 6.96 -0.55
C LEU A 90 -4.60 7.12 -0.62
N TYR A 91 -5.28 6.07 -1.07
CA TYR A 91 -6.74 6.05 -1.14
C TYR A 91 -7.34 5.21 -0.01
N VAL A 92 -8.12 5.87 0.85
CA VAL A 92 -8.54 5.38 2.17
C VAL A 92 -10.00 5.83 2.35
N SER A 93 -11.00 4.95 2.12
CA SER A 93 -12.44 5.31 2.24
C SER A 93 -13.32 4.44 3.18
N LYS A 94 -14.06 5.11 4.10
CA LYS A 94 -15.16 4.70 5.03
C LYS A 94 -15.00 3.51 6.03
N PRO A 95 -15.59 3.62 7.25
CA PRO A 95 -15.63 4.81 8.10
C PRO A 95 -14.31 4.90 8.87
N TYR A 96 -13.44 5.83 8.45
CA TYR A 96 -12.33 6.21 9.30
C TYR A 96 -12.90 7.12 10.39
N TYR A 97 -12.87 6.68 11.63
CA TYR A 97 -12.72 7.63 12.73
C TYR A 97 -11.26 8.06 12.70
N VAL A 98 -10.97 9.06 11.88
CA VAL A 98 -9.64 9.67 11.84
C VAL A 98 -9.50 10.48 13.13
N ASN A 99 -8.92 9.88 14.17
CA ASN A 99 -8.15 10.71 15.11
C ASN A 99 -6.90 11.11 14.33
N LEU A 100 -6.98 12.28 13.70
CA LEU A 100 -5.80 13.00 13.26
C LEU A 100 -5.12 13.44 14.55
N ASP A 101 -4.21 12.59 15.06
CA ASP A 101 -3.23 13.11 16.00
C ASP A 101 -2.51 14.24 15.24
N ASN A 102 -2.47 15.42 15.86
CA ASN A 102 -2.07 16.71 15.29
C ASN A 102 -0.57 16.80 14.87
N GLU A 103 0.02 15.74 14.32
CA GLU A 103 1.44 15.68 13.95
C GLU A 103 1.70 15.74 12.43
N PHE A 104 0.67 16.04 11.63
CA PHE A 104 0.86 16.45 10.24
C PHE A 104 0.29 17.86 10.01
N CYS A 105 1.04 18.85 10.50
CA CYS A 105 1.12 20.22 9.98
C CYS A 105 2.60 20.61 9.93
#